data_AF-A0A917JJ62-F1
#
_entry.id   AF-A0A917JJ62-F1
#
_cell.length_a   1.000
_cell.length_b   1.000
_cell.length_c   1.000
_cell.angle_alpha   90.00
_cell.angle_beta   90.00
_cell.angle_gamma   90.00
#
_symmetry.space_group_name_H-M   'P 1'
#
loop_
_entity.id
_entity.type
_entity.pdbx_description
1 polymer ?
#
loop_
_entity_poly.entity_id
_entity_poly.type
_entity_poly.pdbx_seq_one_letter_code
_entity_poly.pdbx_strand_id
1 'polypeptide(L)'
;MKSTPDYLPLYDDDRSTGFYELYKHKIIDNNPNFEKSVIGRQLVVQNIHLTEEVIEFPVVIYTGTSITTMGNKLTKEQYSLSTIGTPLINKKYIQNNQIEIAFKHKFSDILIYLTVIFWFLLIVVYLYCKTKKINIF
;
A
#
# COMPACT_ATOMS: atom_id res chain seq x y z
N MET A 1 -21.35 -21.23 1.93
CA MET A 1 -20.00 -21.04 2.49
C MET A 1 -19.39 -19.81 1.85
N LYS A 2 -18.90 -18.84 2.64
CA LYS A 2 -18.18 -17.67 2.13
C LYS A 2 -16.74 -18.12 1.82
N SER A 3 -16.42 -18.38 0.55
CA SER A 3 -15.14 -19.01 0.16
C SER A 3 -13.97 -18.01 0.00
N THR A 4 -14.19 -16.75 0.37
CA THR A 4 -13.23 -15.65 0.22
C THR A 4 -12.87 -15.13 1.61
N PRO A 5 -11.57 -14.96 1.94
CA PRO A 5 -11.20 -13.99 2.94
C PRO A 5 -11.54 -12.59 2.43
N ASP A 6 -12.28 -11.80 3.22
CA ASP A 6 -12.77 -10.46 2.79
C ASP A 6 -11.68 -9.41 2.52
N TYR A 7 -10.40 -9.77 2.73
CA TYR A 7 -9.27 -8.84 2.74
C TYR A 7 -8.38 -8.89 1.48
N LEU A 8 -8.58 -9.85 0.57
CA LEU A 8 -7.77 -9.96 -0.65
C LEU A 8 -8.43 -9.22 -1.83
N PRO A 9 -7.68 -8.39 -2.57
CA PRO A 9 -8.18 -7.82 -3.82
C PRO A 9 -8.32 -8.94 -4.86
N LEU A 10 -9.32 -8.80 -5.73
CA LEU A 10 -9.54 -9.68 -6.86
C LEU A 10 -9.25 -8.89 -8.13
N TYR A 11 -8.12 -9.18 -8.76
CA TYR A 11 -7.71 -8.53 -10.00
C TYR A 11 -8.13 -9.33 -11.25
N ASP A 12 -8.41 -10.63 -11.10
CA ASP A 12 -8.98 -11.49 -12.14
C ASP A 12 -10.19 -12.28 -11.61
N ASP A 13 -11.10 -12.63 -12.52
CA ASP A 13 -12.33 -13.40 -12.23
C ASP A 13 -12.14 -14.93 -12.28
N ASP A 14 -10.91 -15.42 -12.47
CA ASP A 14 -10.64 -16.86 -12.45
C ASP A 14 -10.73 -17.39 -11.01
N ARG A 15 -11.83 -18.10 -10.74
CA ARG A 15 -12.16 -18.72 -9.44
C ARG A 15 -11.86 -20.22 -9.41
N SER A 16 -11.08 -20.72 -10.37
CA SER A 16 -10.72 -22.14 -10.44
C SER A 16 -9.99 -22.63 -9.19
N THR A 17 -9.21 -21.76 -8.54
CA THR A 17 -8.46 -22.04 -7.31
C THR A 17 -9.03 -21.25 -6.14
N GLY A 18 -9.14 -21.87 -4.97
CA GLY A 18 -9.59 -21.19 -3.74
C GLY A 18 -8.61 -20.09 -3.30
N PHE A 19 -9.12 -18.94 -2.90
CA PHE A 19 -8.30 -17.77 -2.52
C PHE A 19 -7.36 -18.03 -1.32
N TYR A 20 -7.74 -18.93 -0.41
CA TYR A 20 -6.87 -19.37 0.68
C TYR A 20 -5.66 -20.14 0.16
N GLU A 21 -5.84 -21.00 -0.84
CA GLU A 21 -4.74 -21.73 -1.48
C GLU A 21 -3.86 -20.77 -2.27
N LEU A 22 -4.44 -19.81 -2.98
CA LEU A 22 -3.65 -18.76 -3.66
C LEU A 22 -2.81 -17.96 -2.67
N TYR A 23 -3.37 -17.58 -1.53
CA TYR A 23 -2.61 -16.88 -0.49
C TYR A 23 -1.51 -17.75 0.10
N LYS A 24 -1.82 -19.02 0.41
CA LYS A 24 -0.84 -19.98 0.91
C LYS A 24 0.33 -20.11 -0.07
N HIS A 25 0.07 -20.37 -1.33
CA HIS A 25 1.12 -20.57 -2.34
C HIS A 25 1.91 -19.29 -2.65
N LYS A 26 1.23 -18.16 -2.86
CA LYS A 26 1.88 -16.93 -3.34
C LYS A 26 2.51 -16.10 -2.23
N ILE A 27 2.01 -16.22 -0.99
CA ILE A 27 2.51 -15.46 0.15
C ILE A 27 3.27 -16.36 1.10
N ILE A 28 2.65 -17.42 1.64
CA ILE A 28 3.24 -18.20 2.74
C ILE A 28 4.37 -19.11 2.26
N ASP A 29 4.11 -19.94 1.25
CA ASP A 29 5.07 -20.92 0.75
C ASP A 29 6.28 -20.25 0.09
N ASN A 30 6.08 -19.08 -0.54
CA ASN A 30 7.15 -18.32 -1.17
C ASN A 30 7.90 -17.39 -0.17
N ASN A 31 7.35 -17.12 1.02
CA ASN A 31 7.95 -16.20 1.99
C ASN A 31 9.40 -16.56 2.40
N PRO A 32 9.79 -17.85 2.57
CA PRO A 32 11.15 -18.20 2.98
C PRO A 32 12.26 -17.72 2.03
N ASN A 33 11.93 -17.43 0.77
CA ASN A 33 12.87 -16.90 -0.22
C ASN A 33 13.09 -15.38 -0.10
N PHE A 34 12.39 -14.71 0.83
CA PHE A 34 12.37 -13.27 0.94
C PHE A 34 12.57 -12.79 2.38
N GLU A 35 13.32 -11.70 2.51
CA GLU A 35 13.40 -10.91 3.72
C GLU A 35 12.50 -9.68 3.61
N LYS A 36 11.81 -9.35 4.70
CA LYS A 36 10.91 -8.19 4.78
C LYS A 36 11.34 -7.31 5.93
N SER A 37 11.47 -6.02 5.65
CA SER A 37 11.79 -5.01 6.67
C SER A 37 11.02 -3.73 6.41
N VAL A 38 10.90 -2.90 7.44
CA VAL A 38 10.31 -1.56 7.30
C VAL A 38 11.43 -0.55 7.47
N ILE A 39 11.65 0.26 6.43
CA ILE A 39 12.65 1.34 6.43
C ILE A 39 11.91 2.65 6.20
N GLY A 40 11.90 3.51 7.23
CA GLY A 40 11.14 4.76 7.20
C GLY A 40 9.64 4.52 7.06
N ARG A 41 9.06 4.92 5.92
CA ARG A 41 7.62 4.75 5.59
C ARG A 41 7.38 3.72 4.48
N GLN A 42 8.34 2.83 4.25
CA GLN A 42 8.31 1.87 3.15
C GLN A 42 8.49 0.46 3.68
N LEU A 43 7.75 -0.49 3.11
CA LEU A 43 8.01 -1.91 3.25
C LEU A 43 9.03 -2.33 2.20
N VAL A 44 10.18 -2.81 2.63
CA VAL A 44 11.23 -3.34 1.76
C VAL A 44 11.09 -4.86 1.71
N VAL A 45 11.02 -5.42 0.51
CA VAL A 45 10.93 -6.86 0.27
C VAL A 45 12.11 -7.26 -0.61
N GLN A 46 13.04 -8.02 -0.04
CA GLN A 46 14.27 -8.44 -0.71
C GLN A 46 14.23 -9.95 -0.97
N ASN A 47 14.57 -10.37 -2.19
CA ASN A 47 14.72 -11.77 -2.53
C ASN A 47 16.17 -12.22 -2.24
N ILE A 48 16.31 -13.29 -1.46
CA ILE A 48 17.60 -13.85 -1.02
C ILE A 48 18.32 -14.54 -2.19
N HIS A 49 17.57 -15.09 -3.15
CA HIS A 49 18.06 -15.88 -4.27
C HIS A 49 17.38 -15.48 -5.59
N LEU A 50 17.79 -14.36 -6.17
CA LEU A 50 17.20 -13.83 -7.42
C LEU A 50 17.69 -14.60 -8.66
N THR A 51 17.18 -15.80 -8.88
CA THR A 51 17.55 -16.68 -10.02
C THR A 51 16.57 -16.61 -11.18
N GLU A 52 15.29 -16.32 -10.92
CA GLU A 52 14.23 -16.32 -11.93
C GLU A 52 14.22 -15.06 -12.80
N GLU A 53 13.72 -15.18 -14.04
CA GLU A 53 13.58 -14.03 -14.95
C GLU A 53 12.43 -13.11 -14.54
N VAL A 54 11.34 -13.68 -14.03
CA VAL A 54 10.20 -12.94 -13.49
C VAL A 54 10.01 -13.39 -12.06
N ILE A 55 10.02 -12.43 -11.14
CA ILE A 55 9.90 -12.69 -9.71
C ILE A 55 8.52 -12.23 -9.24
N GLU A 56 7.79 -13.15 -8.62
CA GLU A 56 6.56 -12.85 -7.88
C GLU A 56 6.91 -12.54 -6.42
N PHE A 57 6.77 -11.28 -6.01
CA PHE A 57 7.06 -10.90 -4.62
C PHE A 57 5.87 -11.29 -3.71
N PRO A 58 6.12 -11.90 -2.54
CA PRO A 58 5.09 -12.42 -1.65
C PRO A 58 4.45 -11.31 -0.81
N VAL A 59 3.84 -10.34 -1.47
CA VAL A 59 3.18 -9.17 -0.87
C VAL A 59 2.00 -8.74 -1.74
N VAL A 60 0.84 -8.58 -1.11
CA VAL A 60 -0.34 -8.07 -1.80
C VAL A 60 -0.28 -6.56 -1.85
N ILE A 61 -0.42 -5.98 -3.04
CA ILE A 61 -0.48 -4.53 -3.22
C ILE A 61 -1.86 -4.09 -3.68
N TYR A 62 -2.24 -2.86 -3.31
CA TYR A 62 -3.54 -2.27 -3.60
C TYR A 62 -3.41 -1.04 -4.51
N THR A 63 -4.54 -0.58 -5.04
CA THR A 63 -4.62 0.69 -5.78
C THR A 63 -4.05 1.85 -4.94
N GLY A 64 -3.19 2.67 -5.54
CA GLY A 64 -2.51 3.77 -4.85
C GLY A 64 -1.15 3.40 -4.23
N THR A 65 -0.79 2.12 -4.25
CA THR A 65 0.56 1.66 -3.87
C THR A 65 1.57 2.02 -4.96
N SER A 66 2.73 2.52 -4.56
CA SER A 66 3.89 2.70 -5.43
C SER A 66 4.94 1.63 -5.12
N ILE A 67 5.47 1.01 -6.16
CA ILE A 67 6.62 0.12 -6.10
C ILE A 67 7.82 0.90 -6.61
N THR A 68 8.91 0.89 -5.85
CA THR A 68 10.21 1.39 -6.27
C THR A 68 11.25 0.27 -6.17
N THR A 69 12.37 0.46 -6.83
CA THR A 69 13.59 -0.32 -6.58
C THR A 69 14.76 0.65 -6.47
N MET A 70 15.45 0.64 -5.32
CA MET A 70 16.49 1.63 -5.00
C MET A 70 16.02 3.08 -5.24
N GLY A 71 14.75 3.37 -4.92
CA GLY A 71 14.13 4.68 -5.12
C GLY A 71 13.63 4.98 -6.54
N ASN A 72 13.93 4.13 -7.53
CA ASN A 72 13.40 4.26 -8.89
C ASN A 72 11.99 3.68 -8.98
N LYS A 73 11.01 4.53 -9.29
CA LYS A 73 9.61 4.10 -9.36
C LYS A 73 9.32 3.26 -10.60
N LEU A 74 8.70 2.10 -10.38
CA LEU A 74 8.21 1.24 -11.46
C LEU A 74 6.88 1.77 -12.02
N THR A 75 6.78 1.79 -13.36
CA THR A 75 5.55 2.09 -14.09
C THR A 75 4.66 0.84 -14.19
N LYS A 76 3.38 1.04 -14.54
CA LYS A 76 2.40 -0.05 -14.67
C LYS A 76 2.72 -1.04 -15.79
N GLU A 77 3.62 -0.68 -16.71
CA GLU A 77 4.08 -1.55 -17.80
C GLU A 77 5.25 -2.45 -17.38
N GLN A 78 5.93 -2.10 -16.28
CA GLN A 78 7.12 -2.80 -15.79
C GLN A 78 6.79 -3.93 -14.81
N TYR A 79 5.52 -4.08 -14.44
CA TYR A 79 5.04 -5.17 -13.58
C TYR A 79 3.59 -5.53 -13.92
N SER A 80 3.23 -6.78 -13.69
CA SER A 80 1.84 -7.23 -13.66
C SER A 80 1.46 -7.65 -12.25
N LEU A 81 0.16 -7.89 -12.03
CA LEU A 81 -0.37 -8.40 -10.77
C LEU A 81 -0.93 -9.79 -10.98
N SER A 82 -0.81 -10.65 -9.98
CA SER A 82 -1.58 -11.90 -9.94
C SER A 82 -3.03 -11.62 -9.61
N THR A 83 -3.86 -12.66 -9.69
CA THR A 83 -5.26 -12.67 -9.27
C THR A 83 -5.49 -12.07 -7.87
N ILE A 84 -4.55 -12.26 -6.94
CA ILE A 84 -4.64 -11.74 -5.56
C ILE A 84 -3.78 -10.49 -5.30
N GLY A 85 -3.21 -9.89 -6.35
CA GLY A 85 -2.51 -8.61 -6.22
C GLY A 85 -1.04 -8.70 -5.81
N THR A 86 -0.40 -9.87 -5.94
CA THR A 86 1.06 -9.99 -5.81
C THR A 86 1.76 -9.47 -7.07
N PRO A 87 2.81 -8.64 -6.96
CA PRO A 87 3.47 -8.09 -8.13
C PRO A 87 4.44 -9.09 -8.74
N LEU A 88 4.33 -9.27 -10.06
CA LEU A 88 5.25 -10.01 -10.90
C LEU A 88 6.12 -9.01 -11.66
N ILE A 89 7.43 -9.06 -11.43
CA ILE A 89 8.39 -8.06 -11.95
C ILE A 89 9.53 -8.80 -12.63
N ASN A 90 9.85 -8.40 -13.87
CA ASN A 90 11.01 -8.94 -14.56
C ASN A 90 12.30 -8.47 -13.86
N LYS A 91 13.24 -9.39 -13.65
CA LYS A 91 14.56 -9.18 -13.03
C LYS A 91 15.29 -7.96 -13.57
N LYS A 92 15.16 -7.64 -14.86
CA LYS A 92 15.81 -6.47 -15.48
C LYS A 92 15.35 -5.12 -14.89
N TYR A 93 14.18 -5.09 -14.27
CA TYR A 93 13.63 -3.90 -13.60
C TYR A 93 13.85 -3.90 -12.09
N ILE A 94 14.58 -4.86 -11.53
CA ILE A 94 14.84 -4.99 -10.10
C ILE A 94 16.31 -4.68 -9.84
N GLN A 95 16.55 -3.77 -8.89
CA GLN A 95 17.87 -3.40 -8.41
C GLN A 95 18.08 -3.95 -7.00
N ASN A 96 19.29 -4.41 -6.69
CA ASN A 96 19.66 -4.98 -5.38
C ASN A 96 18.73 -6.11 -4.88
N ASN A 97 18.11 -6.84 -5.81
CA ASN A 97 17.15 -7.92 -5.53
C ASN A 97 15.97 -7.51 -4.64
N GLN A 98 15.64 -6.21 -4.58
CA GLN A 98 14.61 -5.70 -3.67
C GLN A 98 13.63 -4.78 -4.37
N ILE A 99 12.44 -4.71 -3.77
CA ILE A 99 11.45 -3.66 -4.03
C ILE A 99 11.12 -2.94 -2.74
N GLU A 100 10.82 -1.65 -2.87
CA GLU A 100 10.25 -0.86 -1.79
C GLU A 100 8.80 -0.49 -2.12
N ILE A 101 7.93 -0.69 -1.15
CA ILE A 101 6.49 -0.54 -1.28
C ILE A 101 6.07 0.59 -0.35
N ALA A 102 5.43 1.60 -0.93
CA ALA A 102 4.91 2.73 -0.19
C ALA A 102 3.48 3.03 -0.64
N PHE A 103 2.67 3.50 0.30
CA PHE A 103 1.34 4.04 -0.02
C PHE A 103 1.41 5.57 -0.04
N LYS A 104 1.10 6.18 -1.18
CA LYS A 104 1.11 7.65 -1.31
C LYS A 104 -0.30 8.17 -1.54
N HIS A 105 -0.94 8.62 -0.47
CA HIS A 105 -2.20 9.35 -0.58
C HIS A 105 -1.93 10.83 -0.85
N LYS A 106 -2.17 11.28 -2.09
CA LYS A 106 -1.80 12.63 -2.57
C LYS A 106 -2.39 13.80 -1.75
N PHE A 107 -3.47 13.57 -1.00
CA PHE A 107 -4.21 14.63 -0.30
C PHE A 107 -4.44 14.37 1.20
N SER A 108 -3.86 13.32 1.78
CA SER A 108 -4.17 12.95 3.18
C SER A 108 -3.77 14.05 4.16
N ASP A 109 -2.52 14.50 4.07
CA ASP A 109 -1.99 15.53 4.97
C ASP A 109 -2.76 16.85 4.86
N ILE A 110 -3.10 17.28 3.64
CA ILE A 110 -3.83 18.54 3.40
C ILE A 110 -5.21 18.51 4.06
N LEU A 111 -5.95 17.41 3.92
CA LEU A 111 -7.29 17.27 4.51
C LEU A 111 -7.23 17.26 6.05
N ILE A 112 -6.19 16.67 6.63
CA ILE A 112 -5.95 16.69 8.08
C ILE A 112 -5.71 18.13 8.54
N TYR A 113 -4.80 18.87 7.90
CA TYR A 113 -4.54 20.27 8.25
C TYR A 113 -5.78 21.15 8.08
N LEU A 114 -6.54 20.96 6.99
CA LEU A 114 -7.77 21.72 6.76
C LEU A 114 -8.79 21.50 7.88
N THR A 115 -8.92 20.26 8.35
CA THR A 115 -9.82 19.91 9.45
C THR A 115 -9.38 20.60 10.75
N VAL A 116 -8.08 20.60 11.06
CA VAL A 116 -7.53 21.30 12.24
C VAL A 116 -7.77 22.81 12.16
N ILE A 117 -7.56 23.42 10.99
CA ILE A 117 -7.82 24.86 10.76
C ILE A 117 -9.30 25.17 10.96
N PHE A 118 -10.20 24.31 10.47
CA PHE A 118 -11.64 24.51 10.62
C PHE A 118 -12.09 24.47 12.09
N TRP A 119 -11.59 23.49 12.85
CA TRP A 119 -11.83 23.44 14.31
C TRP A 119 -11.30 24.68 15.03
N PHE A 120 -10.10 25.14 14.67
CA PHE A 120 -9.53 26.35 15.25
C PHE A 120 -10.38 27.59 14.97
N LEU A 121 -10.85 27.74 13.72
CA LEU A 121 -11.73 28.84 13.33
C LEU A 121 -13.05 28.82 14.10
N LEU A 122 -13.66 27.64 14.29
CA LEU A 122 -14.87 27.48 15.10
C LEU A 122 -14.66 27.91 16.55
N ILE A 123 -13.53 27.56 17.16
CA ILE A 123 -13.18 27.98 18.52
C ILE A 123 -13.06 29.50 18.60
N VAL A 124 -12.36 30.13 17.65
CA VAL A 124 -12.20 31.59 17.59
C VAL A 124 -13.55 32.29 17.44
N VAL A 125 -14.41 31.83 16.53
CA VAL A 125 -15.76 32.37 16.32
C VAL A 125 -16.62 32.21 17.57
N TYR A 126 -16.58 31.03 18.20
CA TYR A 126 -17.32 30.78 19.45
C TYR A 126 -16.90 31.74 20.56
N LEU A 127 -15.58 31.91 20.79
CA LEU A 127 -15.06 32.82 21.79
C LEU A 127 -15.43 34.27 21.50
N TYR A 128 -15.34 34.70 20.23
CA TYR A 128 -15.75 36.04 19.80
C TYR A 128 -17.26 36.29 20.03
N CYS A 129 -18.12 35.35 19.65
CA CYS A 129 -19.55 35.46 19.90
C CYS A 129 -19.86 35.50 21.40
N LYS A 130 -19.15 34.70 22.21
CA LYS A 130 -19.30 34.68 23.67
C LYS A 130 -18.92 36.01 24.30
N THR A 131 -17.77 36.59 23.95
CA THR A 131 -17.32 37.89 24.49
C THR A 131 -18.24 39.03 24.06
N LYS A 132 -18.72 39.03 22.81
CA LYS A 132 -19.70 40.02 22.33
C LYS A 132 -21.05 39.93 23.05
N LYS A 133 -21.51 38.72 23.41
CA LYS A 133 -22.74 38.51 24.19
C LYS A 133 -22.63 39.00 25.64
N ILE A 134 -21.43 38.95 26.22
CA ILE A 134 -21.16 39.42 27.59
C ILE A 134 -21.11 40.95 27.65
N ASN A 135 -20.60 41.64 26.62
CA ASN A 135 -20.52 43.11 26.58
C ASN A 135 -21.85 43.84 26.29
N ILE A 136 -22.97 43.14 26.17
CA ILE A 136 -24.31 43.72 25.88
C ILE A 136 -25.21 43.74 27.14
N PHE A 137 -24.71 43.29 28.29
CA PHE A 137 -25.32 43.43 29.61
C PHE A 137 -24.46 44.35 30.48
#